data_AF-M0M582-F1
#
_entry.id   AF-M0M582-F1
#
_cell.length_a   1.000
_cell.length_b   1.000
_cell.length_c   1.000
_cell.angle_alpha   90.00
_cell.angle_beta   90.00
_cell.angle_gamma   90.00
#
_symmetry.space_group_name_H-M   'P 1'
#
loop_
_entity.id
_entity.type
_entity.pdbx_description
1 polymer ?
#
loop_
_entity_poly.entity_id
_entity_poly.type
_entity_poly.pdbx_seq_one_letter_code
_entity_poly.pdbx_strand_id
1 'polypeptide(L)'
;MTTQGSTPPKAYPVRILDYHEIVSDIPEGDGDGEADDGGPQSGTTISVAVTWCHLCGSAVVYERTVEGRTLEFGVSGKLADDDLVMDDRGTGSEWKQSSGPVSTATSKGSS
;
A
#
# COMPACT_ATOMS: atom_id res chain seq x y z
N MET A 1 -18.67 17.39 25.20
CA MET A 1 -17.46 17.36 24.35
C MET A 1 -17.57 16.08 23.54
N THR A 2 -18.16 16.18 22.35
CA THR A 2 -18.46 15.05 21.48
C THR A 2 -17.34 15.01 20.45
N THR A 3 -16.53 13.95 20.45
CA THR A 3 -15.49 13.77 19.43
C THR A 3 -16.17 13.63 18.06
N GLN A 4 -15.89 14.56 17.15
CA GLN A 4 -16.25 14.47 15.73
C GLN A 4 -15.76 13.13 15.17
N GLY A 5 -16.56 12.51 14.30
CA GLY A 5 -16.28 11.18 13.73
C GLY A 5 -15.03 11.20 12.87
N SER A 6 -13.91 10.77 13.42
CA SER A 6 -12.74 10.34 12.65
C SER A 6 -12.78 8.82 12.51
N THR A 7 -12.42 8.32 11.33
CA THR A 7 -12.23 6.90 11.07
C THR A 7 -11.19 6.35 12.05
N PRO A 8 -11.46 5.23 12.74
CA PRO A 8 -10.51 4.66 13.67
C PRO A 8 -9.18 4.32 12.98
N PRO A 9 -8.02 4.60 13.61
CA PRO A 9 -6.73 4.21 13.05
C PRO A 9 -6.67 2.68 12.90
N LYS A 10 -6.16 2.22 11.76
CA LYS A 10 -5.88 0.79 11.52
C LYS A 10 -4.46 0.43 11.92
N ALA A 11 -4.27 -0.79 12.40
CA ALA A 11 -2.97 -1.36 12.71
C ALA A 11 -2.80 -2.73 12.04
N TYR A 12 -1.58 -3.04 11.64
CA TYR A 12 -1.20 -4.28 10.97
C TYR A 12 -0.19 -5.02 11.85
N PRO A 13 -0.58 -6.10 12.54
CA PRO A 13 0.32 -6.77 13.48
C PRO A 13 1.55 -7.32 12.78
N VAL A 14 2.74 -7.02 13.31
CA VAL A 14 4.02 -7.50 12.76
C VAL A 14 4.04 -9.01 12.57
N ARG A 15 3.45 -9.79 13.50
CA ARG A 15 3.38 -11.26 13.33
C ARG A 15 2.62 -11.69 12.07
N ILE A 16 1.59 -10.96 11.67
CA ILE A 16 0.84 -11.24 10.44
C ILE A 16 1.65 -10.79 9.23
N LEU A 17 2.32 -9.63 9.34
CA LEU A 17 3.20 -9.12 8.29
C LEU A 17 4.45 -10.01 8.08
N ASP A 18 4.97 -10.66 9.11
CA ASP A 18 6.07 -11.64 9.00
C ASP A 18 5.66 -12.85 8.14
N TYR A 19 4.38 -13.24 8.17
CA TYR A 19 3.89 -14.37 7.36
C TYR A 19 3.48 -13.97 5.94
N HIS A 20 3.00 -12.74 5.77
CA HIS A 20 2.38 -12.31 4.52
C HIS A 20 3.19 -11.31 3.72
N GLU A 21 4.18 -10.65 4.32
CA GLU A 21 5.13 -9.63 3.80
C GLU A 21 4.50 -8.40 3.12
N ILE A 22 3.36 -8.57 2.45
CA ILE A 22 2.61 -7.60 1.66
C ILE A 22 1.12 -7.84 1.94
N VAL A 23 0.41 -6.80 2.39
CA VAL A 23 -1.04 -6.78 2.58
C VAL A 23 -1.64 -5.69 1.71
N SER A 24 -2.54 -6.07 0.80
CA SER A 24 -3.38 -5.12 0.05
C SER A 24 -4.60 -4.78 0.89
N ASP A 25 -4.80 -3.50 1.23
CA ASP A 25 -5.98 -3.01 1.96
C ASP A 25 -6.61 -1.81 1.21
N ILE A 26 -7.87 -1.55 1.52
CA ILE A 26 -8.64 -0.40 1.06
C ILE A 26 -9.25 0.24 2.32
N PRO A 27 -8.45 0.96 3.14
CA PRO A 27 -8.98 1.67 4.28
C PRO A 27 -9.94 2.78 3.87
N GLU A 28 -11.00 2.93 4.66
CA GLU A 28 -11.74 4.18 4.72
C GLU A 28 -10.79 5.24 5.28
N GLY A 29 -10.71 6.38 4.61
CA GLY A 29 -9.98 7.54 5.06
C GLY A 29 -10.95 8.62 5.54
N ASP A 30 -10.43 9.48 6.41
CA ASP A 30 -11.11 10.73 6.74
C ASP A 30 -11.18 11.58 5.48
N GLY A 31 -12.39 11.98 5.07
CA GLY A 31 -12.53 12.98 4.01
C GLY A 31 -11.74 14.23 4.39
N ASP A 32 -11.18 14.93 3.39
CA ASP A 32 -10.41 16.17 3.53
C ASP A 32 -11.23 17.38 4.06
N GLY A 33 -12.45 17.15 4.54
CA GLY A 33 -13.40 18.18 4.88
C GLY A 33 -13.39 18.57 6.36
N GLU A 34 -13.08 19.85 6.61
CA GLU A 34 -13.83 20.64 7.59
C GLU A 34 -15.33 20.32 7.44
N ALA A 35 -15.90 19.60 8.40
CA ALA A 35 -17.32 19.31 8.46
C ALA A 35 -18.00 20.39 9.30
N ASP A 36 -18.07 21.60 8.77
CA ASP A 36 -18.66 22.74 9.47
C ASP A 36 -20.20 22.62 9.64
N ASP A 37 -20.90 21.81 8.83
CA ASP A 37 -22.38 21.80 8.80
C ASP A 37 -23.05 20.42 8.95
N GLY A 38 -22.34 19.39 9.43
CA GLY A 38 -22.95 18.09 9.77
C GLY A 38 -23.49 17.27 8.59
N GLY A 39 -23.00 17.54 7.37
CA GLY A 39 -23.25 16.70 6.19
C GLY A 39 -22.51 15.34 6.25
N PRO A 40 -22.89 14.37 5.41
CA PRO A 40 -22.19 13.08 5.36
C PRO A 40 -20.72 13.30 5.00
N GLN A 41 -19.81 12.82 5.85
CA GLN A 41 -18.39 12.77 5.54
C GLN A 41 -18.20 11.81 4.37
N SER A 42 -17.92 12.36 3.19
CA SER A 42 -17.49 11.56 2.04
C SER A 42 -16.07 11.09 2.32
N GLY A 43 -15.92 9.89 2.90
CA GLY A 43 -14.61 9.33 3.22
C GLY A 43 -13.76 9.11 1.96
N THR A 44 -12.49 9.50 2.00
CA THR A 44 -11.55 9.23 0.91
C THR A 44 -11.11 7.77 0.99
N THR A 45 -11.37 7.00 -0.05
CA THR A 45 -10.93 5.59 -0.12
C THR A 45 -9.62 5.50 -0.89
N ILE A 46 -8.56 5.01 -0.25
CA ILE A 46 -7.23 4.87 -0.87
C ILE A 46 -6.87 3.39 -0.91
N SER A 47 -6.46 2.88 -2.08
CA SER A 47 -5.90 1.54 -2.18
C SER A 47 -4.45 1.55 -1.70
N VAL A 48 -4.12 0.75 -0.70
CA VAL A 48 -2.77 0.70 -0.13
C VAL A 48 -2.16 -0.70 -0.18
N ALA A 49 -0.83 -0.75 -0.21
CA ALA A 49 -0.03 -1.93 0.05
C ALA A 49 0.82 -1.69 1.29
N VAL A 50 0.55 -2.46 2.36
CA VAL A 50 1.34 -2.46 3.59
C VAL A 50 2.41 -3.53 3.47
N THR A 51 3.67 -3.14 3.61
CA THR A 51 4.82 -4.00 3.31
C THR A 51 5.72 -4.14 4.52
N TRP A 52 6.42 -5.27 4.62
CA TRP A 52 7.33 -5.58 5.71
C TRP A 52 8.57 -6.30 5.19
N CYS A 53 9.74 -5.73 5.47
CA CYS A 53 11.03 -6.40 5.25
C CYS A 53 11.53 -6.96 6.58
N HIS A 54 11.52 -8.29 6.74
CA HIS A 54 12.01 -8.94 7.96
C HIS A 54 13.51 -8.74 8.21
N LEU A 55 14.32 -8.64 7.15
CA LEU A 55 15.76 -8.42 7.28
C LEU A 55 16.07 -7.00 7.77
N CYS A 56 15.26 -6.04 7.34
CA CYS A 56 15.38 -4.62 7.63
C CYS A 56 14.70 -4.24 8.97
N GLY A 57 13.69 -5.01 9.39
CA GLY A 57 12.84 -4.69 10.54
C GLY A 57 11.98 -3.44 10.30
N SER A 58 11.61 -3.16 9.06
CA SER A 58 10.92 -1.93 8.64
C SER A 58 9.64 -2.19 7.86
N ALA A 59 8.66 -1.29 8.04
CA ALA A 59 7.41 -1.26 7.30
C ALA A 59 7.31 -0.02 6.41
N VAL A 60 6.73 -0.18 5.22
CA VAL A 60 6.40 0.93 4.31
C VAL A 60 4.97 0.72 3.79
N VAL A 61 4.20 1.81 3.71
CA VAL A 61 2.85 1.79 3.13
C VAL A 61 2.86 2.60 1.84
N TYR A 62 2.46 1.96 0.75
CA TYR A 62 2.33 2.61 -0.55
C TYR A 62 0.86 2.82 -0.89
N GLU A 63 0.51 4.00 -1.41
CA GLU A 63 -0.65 4.09 -2.30
C GLU A 63 -0.33 3.25 -3.54
N ARG A 64 -1.20 2.27 -3.84
CA ARG A 64 -0.98 1.32 -4.94
C ARG A 64 -1.75 1.71 -6.20
N THR A 65 -2.29 2.92 -6.28
CA THR A 65 -2.91 3.45 -7.49
C THR A 65 -1.91 4.34 -8.22
N VAL A 66 -1.44 3.90 -9.38
CA VAL A 66 -0.48 4.63 -10.21
C VAL A 66 -1.09 4.80 -11.59
N GLU A 67 -1.19 6.05 -12.04
CA GLU A 67 -1.78 6.40 -13.35
C GLU A 67 -3.19 5.80 -13.55
N GLY A 68 -4.01 5.81 -12.50
CA GLY A 68 -5.38 5.29 -12.52
C GLY A 68 -5.49 3.76 -12.51
N ARG A 69 -4.38 3.02 -12.39
CA ARG A 69 -4.38 1.56 -12.23
C ARG A 69 -3.97 1.17 -10.83
N THR A 70 -4.75 0.28 -10.22
CA THR A 70 -4.41 -0.33 -8.94
C THR A 70 -3.44 -1.49 -9.18
N LEU A 71 -2.22 -1.35 -8.68
CA LEU A 71 -1.15 -2.34 -8.77
C LEU A 71 -1.39 -3.51 -7.80
N GLU A 72 -0.92 -4.70 -8.18
CA GLU A 72 -1.00 -5.90 -7.34
C GLU A 72 0.38 -6.45 -7.04
N PHE A 73 0.87 -6.22 -5.83
CA PHE A 73 2.22 -6.61 -5.44
C PHE A 73 2.33 -8.06 -4.96
N GLY A 74 3.38 -8.73 -5.41
CA GLY A 74 3.84 -10.03 -4.94
C GLY A 74 5.25 -9.96 -4.36
N VAL A 75 5.64 -11.02 -3.66
CA VAL A 75 7.02 -11.23 -3.23
C VAL A 75 7.77 -11.87 -4.39
N SER A 76 8.79 -11.18 -4.91
CA SER A 76 9.54 -11.65 -6.09
C SER A 76 10.54 -12.77 -5.77
N GLY A 77 10.85 -12.98 -4.48
CA GLY A 77 11.94 -13.83 -4.02
C GLY A 77 13.34 -13.24 -4.21
N LYS A 78 13.44 -11.99 -4.70
CA LYS A 78 14.71 -11.26 -4.87
C LYS A 78 14.95 -10.32 -3.69
N LEU A 79 16.23 -10.05 -3.44
CA LEU A 79 16.68 -9.03 -2.53
C LEU A 79 17.54 -8.01 -3.28
N ALA A 80 17.42 -6.74 -2.91
CA ALA A 80 18.28 -5.66 -3.40
C ALA A 80 18.88 -4.94 -2.20
N ASP A 81 20.18 -5.09 -1.97
CA ASP A 81 20.87 -4.59 -0.76
C ASP A 81 20.17 -5.04 0.54
N ASP A 82 19.88 -6.34 0.64
CA ASP A 82 19.14 -6.98 1.74
C ASP A 82 17.70 -6.48 1.97
N ASP A 83 17.17 -5.71 1.03
CA ASP A 83 15.78 -5.23 1.03
C ASP A 83 14.87 -6.11 0.16
N LEU A 84 13.62 -6.27 0.61
CA LEU A 84 12.57 -6.98 -0.12
C LEU A 84 12.33 -6.30 -1.48
N VAL A 85 12.35 -7.09 -2.56
CA VAL A 85 11.88 -6.65 -3.87
C VAL A 85 10.49 -7.23 -4.13
N MET A 86 9.54 -6.35 -4.38
CA MET A 86 8.16 -6.67 -4.74
C MET A 86 8.00 -6.62 -6.26
N ASP A 87 7.18 -7.49 -6.82
CA ASP A 87 6.78 -7.45 -8.23
C ASP A 87 5.32 -7.02 -8.38
N ASP A 88 5.03 -6.08 -9.27
CA ASP A 88 3.64 -5.85 -9.71
C ASP A 88 3.25 -6.97 -10.68
N ARG A 89 2.29 -7.81 -10.30
CA ARG A 89 1.85 -8.96 -11.10
C ARG A 89 1.27 -8.58 -12.46
N GLY A 90 0.70 -7.37 -12.58
CA GLY A 90 0.11 -6.89 -13.82
C GLY A 90 1.16 -6.54 -14.88
N THR A 91 2.28 -5.94 -14.46
CA THR A 91 3.28 -5.37 -15.39
C THR A 91 4.67 -6.01 -15.32
N GLY A 92 4.94 -6.77 -14.26
CA GLY A 92 6.28 -7.25 -13.93
C GLY A 92 7.26 -6.14 -13.54
N SER A 93 6.78 -4.93 -13.22
CA SER A 93 7.65 -3.88 -12.65
C SER A 93 8.12 -4.29 -11.26
N GLU A 94 9.37 -3.96 -10.94
CA GLU A 94 9.99 -4.28 -9.66
C GLU A 94 10.08 -3.06 -8.77
N TRP A 95 9.80 -3.26 -7.48
CA TRP A 95 9.71 -2.23 -6.47
C TRP A 95 10.51 -2.66 -5.25
N LYS A 96 11.50 -1.87 -4.87
CA LYS A 96 12.25 -2.07 -3.63
C LYS A 96 11.41 -1.56 -2.45
N GLN A 97 11.23 -2.37 -1.41
CA GLN A 97 10.30 -2.08 -0.32
C GLN A 97 10.59 -0.78 0.42
N SER A 98 11.86 -0.39 0.57
CA SER A 98 12.22 0.87 1.23
C SER A 98 12.11 2.10 0.32
N SER A 99 12.24 1.95 -1.00
CA SER A 99 12.48 3.09 -1.90
C SER A 99 11.54 3.21 -3.10
N GLY A 100 10.66 2.23 -3.32
CA GLY A 100 9.68 2.23 -4.40
C GLY A 100 10.22 1.65 -5.72
N PRO A 101 9.69 2.07 -6.88
CA PRO A 101 9.95 1.42 -8.16
C PRO A 101 11.43 1.50 -8.56
N VAL A 102 12.01 0.39 -8.99
CA VAL A 102 13.40 0.27 -9.45
C VAL A 102 13.52 -0.16 -10.92
N SER A 103 12.45 -0.76 -11.47
CA SER A 103 12.30 -0.99 -12.90
C SER A 103 10.90 -0.59 -13.36
N THR A 104 10.79 -0.09 -14.58
CA THR A 104 9.50 0.27 -15.17
C THR A 104 8.81 -0.95 -15.75
N ALA A 105 7.48 -0.91 -15.76
CA ALA A 105 6.62 -1.92 -16.38
C ALA A 105 7.12 -2.32 -17.78
N THR A 106 7.42 -3.60 -17.99
CA THR A 106 7.49 -4.11 -19.36
C THR A 106 6.06 -4.28 -19.83
N SER A 107 5.65 -3.57 -20.88
CA SER A 107 4.36 -3.84 -21.50
C SER A 107 4.34 -5.31 -21.94
N LYS A 108 3.66 -6.17 -21.17
CA LYS A 108 3.21 -7.45 -21.70
C LYS A 108 2.18 -7.09 -22.77
N GLY A 109 2.62 -7.03 -24.02
CA GLY A 109 1.72 -6.84 -25.14
C GLY A 109 0.65 -7.93 -25.06
N SER A 110 -0.60 -7.55 -24.81
CA SER A 110 -1.73 -8.44 -25.02
C SER A 110 -1.72 -8.87 -26.48
N SER A 111 -1.56 -10.17 -26.71
CA SER A 111 -1.94 -10.81 -27.98
C SER A 111 -3.42 -11.16 -27.97
#